data_AF-A0A9D7FZW9-F1
#
_entry.id   AF-A0A9D7FZW9-F1
#
_cell.length_a   1.000
_cell.length_b   1.000
_cell.length_c   1.000
_cell.angle_alpha   90.00
_cell.angle_beta   90.00
_cell.angle_gamma   90.00
#
_symmetry.space_group_name_H-M   'P 1'
#
loop_
_entity.id
_entity.type
_entity.pdbx_description
1 polymer ?
#
loop_
_entity_poly.entity_id
_entity_poly.type
_entity_poly.pdbx_seq_one_letter_code
_entity_poly.pdbx_strand_id
1 'polypeptide(L)'
;MTTWAYECRPCSGSSDLWLVARERVDELPAGVTILRVKTGSGWACGVLNRSRLVEADAMLLREAVASDLQDCPECAPSRAPAPAPAATPETATHGPTGAQLQAAAISLQGHRMLVVLVGLNVVQSPGEADMLSADLCGRFGGVDVVLMGQHEDGTPQYHGDTALLQLLAEVPIDQMPWKTYPLH
;
A
#
# COMPACT_ATOMS: atom_id res chain seq x y z
N MET A 1 -22.87 -21.65 -28.06
CA MET A 1 -22.26 -22.71 -27.23
C MET A 1 -21.42 -21.98 -26.22
N THR A 2 -21.84 -21.93 -24.95
CA THR A 2 -21.06 -21.28 -23.89
C THR A 2 -19.82 -22.12 -23.61
N THR A 3 -18.68 -21.44 -23.52
CA THR A 3 -17.41 -22.07 -23.19
C THR A 3 -16.84 -21.44 -21.93
N TRP A 4 -16.04 -22.20 -21.22
CA TRP A 4 -15.42 -21.73 -20.00
C TRP A 4 -14.15 -20.95 -20.34
N ALA A 5 -14.01 -19.76 -19.76
CA ALA A 5 -12.87 -18.90 -19.93
C ALA A 5 -12.31 -18.45 -18.59
N TYR A 6 -11.02 -18.19 -18.54
CA TYR A 6 -10.36 -17.53 -17.43
C TYR A 6 -10.23 -16.05 -17.68
N GLU A 7 -10.37 -15.27 -16.61
CA GLU A 7 -10.12 -13.84 -16.62
C GLU A 7 -8.61 -13.56 -16.75
N CYS A 8 -8.25 -12.74 -17.72
CA CYS A 8 -6.91 -12.21 -17.93
C CYS A 8 -6.98 -10.68 -17.93
N ARG A 9 -6.06 -10.02 -17.24
CA ARG A 9 -6.02 -8.56 -17.13
C ARG A 9 -4.71 -8.02 -17.70
N PRO A 10 -4.73 -6.95 -18.52
CA PRO A 10 -3.52 -6.30 -19.00
C PRO A 10 -2.71 -5.73 -17.85
N CYS A 11 -1.39 -5.82 -17.98
CA CYS A 11 -0.45 -5.28 -17.00
C CYS A 11 -0.25 -3.77 -17.15
N SER A 12 -0.58 -3.21 -18.32
CA SER A 12 -0.40 -1.81 -18.67
C SER A 12 -1.36 -0.84 -17.94
N GLY A 13 -2.06 -1.28 -16.89
CA GLY A 13 -2.95 -0.45 -16.06
C GLY A 13 -4.34 -0.21 -16.64
N SER A 14 -4.69 -0.84 -17.77
CA SER A 14 -6.03 -0.79 -18.34
C SER A 14 -6.99 -1.69 -17.57
N SER A 15 -8.22 -1.23 -17.33
CA SER A 15 -9.28 -2.02 -16.70
C SER A 15 -9.95 -3.01 -17.68
N ASP A 16 -9.38 -3.21 -18.86
CA ASP A 16 -9.90 -4.14 -19.85
C ASP A 16 -9.84 -5.58 -19.35
N LEU A 17 -10.98 -6.27 -19.40
CA LEU A 17 -11.06 -7.68 -19.07
C LEU A 17 -10.91 -8.52 -20.34
N TRP A 18 -9.92 -9.40 -20.36
CA TRP A 18 -9.70 -10.34 -21.45
C TRP A 18 -10.11 -11.75 -21.01
N LEU A 19 -10.70 -12.51 -21.92
CA LEU A 19 -11.19 -13.85 -21.66
C LEU A 19 -10.38 -14.85 -22.48
N VAL A 20 -9.75 -15.81 -21.82
CA VAL A 20 -8.92 -16.85 -22.45
C VAL A 20 -9.58 -18.20 -22.23
N ALA A 21 -9.73 -18.99 -23.29
CA ALA A 21 -10.41 -20.29 -23.22
C ALA A 21 -9.74 -21.22 -22.19
N ARG A 22 -10.55 -21.95 -21.41
CA ARG A 22 -10.07 -22.92 -20.42
C ARG A 22 -9.16 -23.96 -21.06
N GLU A 23 -9.55 -24.50 -22.21
CA GLU A 23 -8.75 -25.48 -22.94
C GLU A 23 -7.35 -24.95 -23.25
N ARG A 24 -7.26 -23.69 -23.69
CA ARG A 24 -6.00 -23.06 -24.00
C ARG A 24 -5.13 -22.85 -22.76
N VAL A 25 -5.73 -22.61 -21.60
CA VAL A 25 -5.03 -22.47 -20.31
C VAL A 25 -4.59 -23.82 -19.73
N ASP A 26 -5.37 -24.87 -19.95
CA ASP A 26 -5.07 -26.23 -19.51
C ASP A 26 -3.85 -26.81 -20.25
N GLU A 27 -3.65 -26.42 -21.51
CA GLU A 27 -2.43 -26.71 -22.26
C GLU A 27 -1.16 -26.03 -21.69
N LEU A 28 -1.32 -24.98 -20.86
CA LEU A 28 -0.20 -24.22 -20.33
C LEU A 28 0.34 -24.82 -19.03
N PRO A 29 1.65 -24.72 -18.77
CA PRO A 29 2.24 -25.20 -17.53
C PRO A 29 1.55 -24.55 -16.32
N ALA A 30 1.29 -25.30 -15.25
CA ALA A 30 0.57 -24.82 -14.07
C ALA A 30 1.21 -23.58 -13.40
N GLY A 31 2.52 -23.37 -13.59
CA GLY A 31 3.25 -22.22 -13.06
C GLY A 31 3.14 -20.93 -13.90
N VAL A 32 2.57 -20.99 -15.11
CA VAL A 32 2.45 -19.81 -15.98
C VAL A 32 1.23 -18.97 -15.59
N THR A 33 1.51 -17.78 -15.08
CA THR A 33 0.50 -16.77 -14.73
C THR A 33 0.51 -15.56 -15.65
N ILE A 34 1.52 -15.44 -16.51
CA ILE A 34 1.66 -14.34 -17.47
C ILE A 34 1.36 -14.88 -18.86
N LEU A 35 0.49 -14.18 -19.60
CA LEU A 35 0.16 -14.51 -20.97
C LEU A 35 0.32 -13.29 -21.86
N ARG A 36 0.68 -13.53 -23.11
CA ARG A 36 0.49 -12.54 -24.17
C ARG A 36 -0.82 -12.80 -24.85
N VAL A 37 -1.72 -11.84 -24.80
CA VAL A 37 -3.03 -11.91 -25.43
C VAL A 37 -3.01 -11.05 -26.67
N LYS A 38 -3.49 -11.61 -27.78
CA LYS A 38 -3.61 -10.90 -29.05
C LYS A 38 -4.75 -9.90 -28.97
N THR A 39 -4.41 -8.65 -29.22
CA THR A 39 -5.32 -7.50 -29.30
C THR A 39 -5.38 -7.01 -30.74
N GLY A 40 -6.34 -6.15 -31.07
CA GLY A 40 -6.43 -5.55 -32.41
C GLY A 40 -5.16 -4.80 -32.84
N SER A 41 -4.34 -4.35 -31.89
CA SER A 41 -3.12 -3.57 -32.11
C SER A 41 -1.83 -4.39 -32.03
N GLY A 42 -1.91 -5.71 -31.72
CA GLY A 42 -0.75 -6.58 -31.53
C GLY A 42 -0.84 -7.44 -30.27
N TRP A 43 0.29 -7.96 -29.80
CA TRP A 43 0.36 -8.78 -28.60
C TRP A 43 0.59 -7.92 -27.37
N ALA A 44 -0.29 -8.03 -26.39
CA ALA A 44 -0.18 -7.30 -25.14
C ALA A 44 -0.09 -8.27 -23.95
N CYS A 45 0.70 -7.87 -22.95
CA CYS A 45 0.97 -8.69 -21.77
C CYS A 45 -0.19 -8.58 -20.77
N GLY A 46 -0.60 -9.72 -20.22
CA GLY A 46 -1.64 -9.79 -19.20
C GLY A 46 -1.39 -10.88 -18.16
N VAL A 47 -1.87 -10.64 -16.95
CA VAL A 47 -1.87 -11.63 -15.87
C VAL A 47 -3.13 -12.47 -15.96
N LEU A 48 -2.96 -13.78 -16.07
CA LEU A 48 -4.02 -14.77 -16.04
C LEU A 48 -4.41 -15.09 -14.59
N ASN A 49 -5.71 -15.01 -14.31
CA ASN A 49 -6.28 -15.42 -13.04
C ASN A 49 -7.00 -16.77 -13.17
N ARG A 50 -6.28 -17.85 -12.86
CA ARG A 50 -6.84 -19.23 -12.87
C ARG A 50 -7.88 -19.48 -11.76
N SER A 51 -8.01 -18.57 -10.79
CA SER A 51 -9.02 -18.67 -9.72
C SER A 51 -10.38 -18.13 -10.15
N ARG A 52 -10.46 -17.42 -11.29
CA ARG A 52 -11.68 -16.82 -11.81
C ARG A 52 -12.05 -17.45 -13.14
N LEU A 53 -12.91 -18.46 -13.06
CA LEU A 53 -13.51 -19.12 -14.22
C LEU A 53 -14.89 -18.51 -14.48
N VAL A 54 -15.14 -18.07 -15.72
CA VAL A 54 -16.39 -17.44 -16.14
C VAL A 54 -16.92 -18.10 -17.41
N GLU A 55 -18.25 -18.14 -17.57
CA GLU A 55 -18.87 -18.55 -18.82
C GLU A 55 -18.79 -17.40 -19.82
N ALA A 56 -18.22 -17.67 -20.99
CA ALA A 56 -18.06 -16.70 -22.05
C ALA A 56 -18.57 -17.26 -23.37
N ASP A 57 -19.01 -16.37 -24.25
CA ASP A 57 -19.26 -16.75 -25.64
C ASP A 57 -17.94 -16.96 -26.36
N ALA A 58 -17.89 -17.93 -27.29
CA ALA A 58 -16.69 -18.25 -28.05
C ALA A 58 -16.13 -17.05 -28.83
N MET A 59 -17.00 -16.09 -29.22
CA MET A 59 -16.59 -14.87 -29.92
C MET A 59 -15.81 -13.86 -29.05
N LEU A 60 -15.88 -13.98 -27.72
CA LEU A 60 -15.17 -13.11 -26.78
C LEU A 60 -13.81 -13.65 -26.38
N LEU A 61 -13.49 -14.89 -26.77
CA LEU A 61 -12.23 -15.53 -26.47
C LEU A 61 -11.11 -14.91 -27.30
N ARG A 62 -10.03 -14.54 -26.62
CA ARG A 62 -8.82 -14.02 -27.27
C ARG A 62 -7.76 -15.10 -27.41
N GLU A 63 -7.00 -15.02 -28.50
CA GLU A 63 -5.78 -15.82 -28.66
C GLU A 63 -4.78 -15.42 -27.58
N ALA A 64 -4.25 -16.41 -26.86
CA ALA A 64 -3.25 -16.20 -25.82
C ALA A 64 -2.11 -17.22 -25.95
N VAL A 65 -0.89 -16.78 -25.61
CA VAL A 65 0.33 -17.58 -25.60
C VAL A 65 1.00 -17.45 -24.24
N ALA A 66 1.57 -18.56 -23.74
CA ALA A 66 2.38 -18.56 -22.53
C ALA A 66 3.50 -17.52 -22.64
N SER A 67 3.67 -16.71 -21.59
CA SER A 67 4.82 -15.83 -21.47
C SER A 67 5.30 -15.80 -20.02
N ASP A 68 6.47 -15.21 -19.83
CA ASP A 68 7.14 -15.16 -18.53
C ASP A 68 7.45 -13.71 -18.13
N LEU A 69 7.82 -13.54 -16.87
CA LEU A 69 8.14 -12.23 -16.28
C LEU A 69 9.37 -11.57 -16.93
N GLN A 70 10.21 -12.35 -17.62
CA GLN A 70 11.32 -11.83 -18.43
C GLN A 70 10.86 -11.18 -19.75
N ASP A 71 9.80 -11.70 -20.38
CA ASP A 71 9.28 -11.17 -21.65
C ASP A 71 8.29 -10.02 -21.39
N CYS A 72 7.58 -10.06 -20.26
CA CYS A 72 6.62 -9.06 -19.83
C CYS A 72 7.00 -8.48 -18.44
N PRO A 73 8.03 -7.61 -18.36
CA PRO A 73 8.46 -7.02 -17.08
C PRO A 73 7.41 -6.08 -16.48
N GLU A 74 6.50 -5.55 -17.30
CA GLU A 74 5.34 -4.76 -16.85
C GLU A 74 4.35 -5.55 -15.98
N CYS A 75 4.35 -6.89 -16.09
CA CYS A 75 3.52 -7.77 -15.28
C CYS A 75 4.19 -8.19 -13.97
N ALA A 76 5.44 -7.76 -13.74
CA ALA A 76 6.08 -8.02 -12.46
C ALA A 76 5.21 -7.39 -11.37
N PRO A 77 4.81 -8.14 -10.33
CA PRO A 77 4.19 -7.51 -9.18
C PRO A 77 5.22 -6.49 -8.69
N SER A 78 4.85 -5.20 -8.71
CA SER A 78 5.64 -4.15 -8.08
C SER A 78 5.95 -4.68 -6.69
N ARG A 79 7.18 -5.14 -6.52
CA ARG A 79 7.63 -5.74 -5.28
C ARG A 79 7.56 -4.57 -4.32
N ALA A 80 6.47 -4.48 -3.56
CA ALA A 80 6.50 -3.80 -2.28
C ALA A 80 7.80 -4.28 -1.65
N PRO A 81 8.74 -3.37 -1.34
CA PRO A 81 10.02 -3.79 -0.82
C PRO A 81 9.71 -4.73 0.34
N ALA A 82 10.23 -5.95 0.25
CA ALA A 82 10.22 -6.86 1.38
C ALA A 82 10.70 -6.06 2.59
N PRO A 83 10.09 -6.17 3.79
CA PRO A 83 10.57 -5.45 4.95
C PRO A 83 12.03 -5.85 5.17
N ALA A 84 12.94 -4.97 4.75
CA ALA A 84 14.35 -5.17 4.97
C ALA A 84 14.58 -4.98 6.47
N PRO A 85 15.33 -5.87 7.13
CA PRO A 85 15.82 -5.60 8.47
C PRO A 85 16.67 -4.32 8.40
N ALA A 86 16.53 -3.51 9.45
CA ALA A 86 17.04 -2.15 9.61
C ALA A 86 18.44 -1.84 9.01
N ALA A 87 18.62 -0.54 8.71
CA ALA A 87 19.80 0.19 8.19
C ALA A 87 19.79 0.37 6.65
N THR A 88 19.85 1.56 6.05
CA THR A 88 20.26 2.92 6.44
C THR A 88 19.60 3.92 5.45
N PRO A 89 19.35 5.19 5.80
CA PRO A 89 18.70 6.14 4.90
C PRO A 89 19.73 6.87 4.02
N GLU A 90 19.78 6.57 2.72
CA GLU A 90 20.38 7.47 1.73
C GLU A 90 19.40 7.72 0.56
N THR A 91 19.02 8.99 0.48
CA THR A 91 18.53 9.70 -0.71
C THR A 91 17.16 9.30 -1.27
N ALA A 92 16.09 9.88 -0.70
CA ALA A 92 14.80 9.99 -1.38
C ALA A 92 14.63 11.42 -1.95
N THR A 93 14.81 11.54 -3.28
CA THR A 93 14.38 12.69 -4.10
C THR A 93 12.98 12.39 -4.68
N HIS A 94 12.02 13.24 -4.33
CA HIS A 94 10.76 13.63 -5.00
C HIS A 94 9.76 12.61 -5.63
N GLY A 95 8.57 12.52 -5.00
CA GLY A 95 7.21 12.72 -5.59
C GLY A 95 6.34 11.49 -5.93
N PRO A 96 4.97 11.58 -6.01
CA PRO A 96 4.04 12.63 -5.56
C PRO A 96 3.04 12.16 -4.47
N THR A 97 2.29 13.14 -3.99
CA THR A 97 1.42 13.24 -2.81
C THR A 97 0.29 12.21 -2.69
N GLY A 98 0.47 11.23 -1.80
CA GLY A 98 -0.57 10.79 -0.87
C GLY A 98 0.07 10.85 0.50
N ALA A 99 -0.19 11.91 1.27
CA ALA A 99 0.49 12.10 2.55
C ALA A 99 0.01 11.00 3.51
N GLN A 100 0.81 9.96 3.67
CA GLN A 100 0.54 8.88 4.59
C GLN A 100 1.10 9.28 5.95
N LEU A 101 0.22 9.38 6.93
CA LEU A 101 0.57 9.72 8.30
C LEU A 101 0.65 8.43 9.12
N GLN A 102 1.75 8.20 9.83
CA GLN A 102 1.79 7.11 10.79
C GLN A 102 1.24 7.59 12.12
N ALA A 103 0.25 6.89 12.65
CA ALA A 103 -0.32 7.18 13.96
C ALA A 103 -0.63 5.90 14.73
N ALA A 104 -0.45 5.94 16.05
CA ALA A 104 -0.84 4.91 16.98
C ALA A 104 -1.98 5.44 17.87
N ALA A 105 -3.15 4.85 17.73
CA ALA A 105 -4.27 5.13 18.62
C ALA A 105 -4.10 4.33 19.90
N ILE A 106 -3.85 5.02 21.01
CA ILE A 106 -3.60 4.43 22.32
C ILE A 106 -4.75 4.82 23.25
N SER A 107 -5.23 3.86 24.04
CA SER A 107 -6.21 4.11 25.09
C SER A 107 -5.60 3.67 26.42
N LEU A 108 -5.19 4.63 27.25
CA LEU A 108 -4.54 4.38 28.52
C LEU A 108 -5.35 5.00 29.66
N GLN A 109 -5.63 4.22 30.71
CA GLN A 109 -6.35 4.68 31.91
C GLN A 109 -7.69 5.41 31.61
N GLY A 110 -8.36 5.08 30.50
CA GLY A 110 -9.60 5.73 30.07
C GLY A 110 -9.41 6.98 29.19
N HIS A 111 -8.17 7.46 29.01
CA HIS A 111 -7.82 8.52 28.09
C HIS A 111 -7.48 7.95 26.70
N ARG A 112 -8.15 8.45 25.67
CA ARG A 112 -7.84 8.12 24.27
C ARG A 112 -6.91 9.19 23.74
N MET A 113 -5.74 8.77 23.29
CA MET A 113 -4.76 9.66 22.69
C MET A 113 -4.26 9.07 21.38
N LEU A 114 -3.95 9.95 20.44
CA LEU A 114 -3.41 9.59 19.15
C LEU A 114 -1.96 10.05 19.08
N VAL A 115 -1.02 9.10 19.05
CA VAL A 115 0.39 9.42 18.85
C VAL A 115 0.67 9.45 17.37
N VAL A 116 1.16 10.56 16.85
CA VAL A 116 1.38 10.78 15.42
C VAL A 116 2.86 10.96 15.16
N LEU A 117 3.42 10.12 14.31
CA LEU A 117 4.80 10.25 13.87
C LEU A 117 4.89 11.39 12.86
N VAL A 118 5.69 12.41 13.18
CA VAL A 118 5.93 13.58 12.33
C VAL A 118 7.42 13.84 12.19
N GLY A 119 7.80 14.65 11.20
CA GLY A 119 9.19 15.06 11.04
C GLY A 119 9.68 15.87 12.25
N LEU A 120 10.95 15.69 12.63
CA LEU A 120 11.55 16.38 13.79
C LEU A 120 11.42 17.90 13.70
N ASN A 121 11.50 18.48 12.51
CA ASN A 121 11.31 19.92 12.27
C ASN A 121 9.96 20.45 12.78
N VAL A 122 8.92 19.62 12.70
CA VAL A 122 7.57 19.95 13.20
C VAL A 122 7.57 19.97 14.72
N VAL A 123 8.14 18.93 15.35
CA VAL A 123 8.21 18.78 16.81
C VAL A 123 9.09 19.84 17.46
N GLN A 124 10.16 20.26 16.78
CA GLN A 124 11.05 21.33 17.22
C GLN A 124 10.46 22.73 17.04
N SER A 125 9.41 22.87 16.22
CA SER A 125 8.75 24.14 15.94
C SER A 125 7.43 24.22 16.72
N PRO A 126 7.40 24.84 17.92
CA PRO A 126 6.21 24.83 18.78
C PRO A 126 4.97 25.40 18.08
N GLY A 127 5.12 26.41 17.21
CA GLY A 127 4.01 26.94 16.43
C GLY A 127 3.47 25.97 15.37
N GLU A 128 4.34 25.20 14.71
CA GLU A 128 3.93 24.22 13.69
C GLU A 128 3.34 22.97 14.35
N ALA A 129 3.92 22.52 15.46
CA ALA A 129 3.39 21.46 16.31
C ALA A 129 1.99 21.79 16.85
N ASP A 130 1.76 23.01 17.31
CA ASP A 130 0.45 23.44 17.81
C ASP A 130 -0.59 23.48 16.67
N MET A 131 -0.24 24.07 15.51
CA MET A 131 -1.12 24.08 14.34
C MET A 131 -1.47 22.68 13.85
N LEU A 132 -0.48 21.78 13.79
CA LEU A 132 -0.70 20.41 13.32
C LEU A 132 -1.49 19.59 14.33
N SER A 133 -1.21 19.73 15.62
CA SER A 133 -1.99 19.04 16.67
C SER A 133 -3.45 19.51 16.66
N ALA A 134 -3.71 20.81 16.47
CA ALA A 134 -5.05 21.36 16.32
C ALA A 134 -5.78 20.84 15.05
N ASP A 135 -5.11 20.82 13.90
CA ASP A 135 -5.68 20.26 12.65
C ASP A 135 -6.03 18.77 12.80
N LEU A 136 -5.10 17.98 13.35
CA LEU A 136 -5.31 16.55 13.56
C LEU A 136 -6.42 16.30 14.59
N CYS A 137 -6.44 17.03 15.70
CA CYS A 137 -7.52 16.94 16.69
C CYS A 137 -8.90 17.15 16.04
N GLY A 138 -9.03 18.15 15.16
CA GLY A 138 -10.24 18.39 14.39
C GLY A 138 -10.62 17.22 13.46
N ARG A 139 -9.63 16.61 12.77
CA ARG A 139 -9.85 15.47 11.87
C ARG A 139 -10.21 14.18 12.58
N PHE A 140 -9.63 13.95 13.76
CA PHE A 140 -9.82 12.73 14.54
C PHE A 140 -10.98 12.82 15.55
N GLY A 141 -11.85 13.83 15.41
CA GLY A 141 -13.09 13.93 16.19
C GLY A 141 -12.89 14.38 17.64
N GLY A 142 -11.87 15.20 17.91
CA GLY A 142 -11.60 15.76 19.24
C GLY A 142 -10.82 14.84 20.17
N VAL A 143 -10.08 13.86 19.62
CA VAL A 143 -9.16 13.01 20.40
C VAL A 143 -7.87 13.78 20.65
N ASP A 144 -7.31 13.65 21.86
CA ASP A 144 -6.05 14.30 22.18
C ASP A 144 -4.90 13.75 21.31
N VAL A 145 -4.17 14.66 20.65
CA VAL A 145 -3.10 14.30 19.72
C VAL A 145 -1.75 14.60 20.36
N VAL A 146 -0.85 13.61 20.31
CA VAL A 146 0.55 13.73 20.71
C VAL A 146 1.41 13.59 19.46
N LEU A 147 2.23 14.60 19.18
CA LEU A 147 3.19 14.54 18.08
C LEU A 147 4.47 13.87 18.59
N MET A 148 4.96 12.89 17.84
CA MET A 148 6.24 12.25 18.08
C MET A 148 7.15 12.51 16.88
N GLY A 149 8.28 13.17 17.14
CA GLY A 149 9.41 13.25 16.24
C GLY A 149 10.45 12.20 16.64
N GLN A 150 11.25 11.75 15.69
CA GLN A 150 12.37 10.86 15.97
C GLN A 150 13.66 11.57 15.56
N HIS A 151 14.63 11.62 16.46
CA HIS A 151 15.99 12.05 16.15
C HIS A 151 16.71 11.02 15.29
N GLU A 152 17.77 11.43 14.59
CA GLU A 152 18.63 10.54 13.81
C GLU A 152 19.27 9.44 14.67
N ASP A 153 19.47 9.72 15.97
CA ASP A 153 19.93 8.76 16.98
C ASP A 153 18.85 7.73 17.41
N GLY A 154 17.65 7.79 16.82
CA GLY A 154 16.51 6.96 17.19
C GLY A 154 15.82 7.41 18.48
N THR A 155 16.23 8.53 19.08
CA THR A 155 15.61 9.06 20.30
C THR A 155 14.26 9.71 19.95
N PRO A 156 13.15 9.27 20.55
CA PRO A 156 11.83 9.87 20.35
C PRO A 156 11.74 11.20 21.10
N GLN A 157 11.32 12.26 20.40
CA GLN A 157 10.94 13.52 20.99
C GLN A 157 9.42 13.67 20.89
N TYR A 158 8.77 13.91 22.02
CA TYR A 158 7.32 14.05 22.05
C TYR A 158 6.93 15.51 22.31
N HIS A 159 5.85 15.94 21.68
CA HIS A 159 5.26 17.26 21.84
C HIS A 159 3.74 17.14 21.92
N GLY A 160 3.15 17.72 22.97
CA GLY A 160 1.73 17.63 23.25
C GLY A 160 1.43 17.90 24.72
N ASP A 161 0.24 17.52 25.16
CA ASP A 161 -0.17 17.69 26.54
C ASP A 161 0.74 16.90 27.50
N THR A 162 1.26 17.59 28.51
CA THR A 162 2.27 17.02 29.42
C THR A 162 1.70 15.86 30.26
N ALA A 163 0.41 15.87 30.59
CA ALA A 163 -0.20 14.76 31.33
C ALA A 163 -0.27 13.49 30.45
N LEU A 164 -0.57 13.65 29.16
CA LEU A 164 -0.54 12.53 28.20
C LEU A 164 0.88 12.03 27.97
N LEU A 165 1.87 12.92 27.91
CA LEU A 165 3.28 12.52 27.79
C LEU A 165 3.75 11.68 28.99
N GLN A 166 3.30 12.00 30.21
CA GLN A 166 3.63 11.19 31.38
C GLN A 166 2.99 9.79 31.32
N LEU A 167 1.75 9.69 30.85
CA LEU A 167 1.09 8.41 30.62
C LEU A 167 1.77 7.60 29.51
N LEU A 168 2.20 8.27 28.44
CA LEU A 168 2.87 7.64 27.31
C LEU A 168 4.29 7.18 27.66
N ALA A 169 4.98 7.84 28.59
CA ALA A 169 6.31 7.45 29.05
C ALA A 169 6.35 6.03 29.66
N GLU A 170 5.22 5.53 30.16
CA GLU A 170 5.09 4.17 30.67
C GLU A 170 4.92 3.11 29.54
N VAL A 171 4.63 3.55 28.31
CA VAL A 171 4.38 2.67 27.16
C VAL A 171 5.62 2.66 26.25
N PRO A 172 6.33 1.53 26.11
CA PRO A 172 7.42 1.45 25.16
C PRO A 172 6.87 1.53 23.72
N ILE A 173 7.57 2.30 22.88
CA ILE A 173 7.22 2.58 21.47
C ILE A 173 6.94 1.31 20.67
N ASP A 174 7.68 0.23 20.95
CA ASP A 174 7.57 -1.05 20.27
C ASP A 174 6.20 -1.73 20.48
N GLN A 175 5.55 -1.44 21.61
CA GLN A 175 4.21 -1.96 21.93
C GLN A 175 3.09 -1.07 21.39
N MET A 176 3.41 0.07 20.77
CA MET A 176 2.39 0.96 20.23
C MET A 176 1.81 0.38 18.92
N PRO A 177 0.48 0.36 18.75
CA PRO A 177 -0.17 -0.19 17.57
C PRO A 177 -0.09 0.80 16.39
N TRP A 178 1.10 0.95 15.82
CA TRP A 178 1.36 1.84 14.69
C TRP A 178 0.52 1.45 13.47
N LYS A 179 -0.23 2.43 12.95
CA LYS A 179 -1.03 2.29 11.73
C LYS A 179 -0.71 3.43 10.78
N THR A 180 -0.72 3.13 9.49
CA THR A 180 -0.57 4.13 8.44
C THR A 180 -1.96 4.60 8.01
N TYR A 181 -2.21 5.90 8.12
CA TYR A 181 -3.45 6.55 7.75
C TYR A 181 -3.23 7.37 6.48
N PRO A 182 -4.03 7.17 5.42
CA PRO A 182 -4.03 8.06 4.28
C PRO A 182 -4.64 9.41 4.68
N LEU A 183 -3.88 10.51 4.57
CA LEU A 183 -4.44 11.86 4.62
C LEU A 183 -5.09 12.12 3.26
N HIS A 184 -6.42 12.18 3.23
CA HIS A 184 -7.21 12.38 2.02
C HIS A 184 -7.94 13.72 2.03
#